data_AF-A0A7J7SDD5-F1
#
_entry.id   AF-A0A7J7SDD5-F1
#
_cell.length_a   1.000
_cell.length_b   1.000
_cell.length_c   1.000
_cell.angle_alpha   90.00
_cell.angle_beta   90.00
_cell.angle_gamma   90.00
#
_symmetry.space_group_name_H-M   'P 1'
#
loop_
_entity.id
_entity.type
_entity.pdbx_description
1 polymer ?
#
loop_
_entity_poly.entity_id
_entity_poly.type
_entity_poly.pdbx_seq_one_letter_code
_entity_poly.pdbx_strand_id
1 'polypeptide(L)'
;MSNWRKDHLGASSSEPLKVIIIGNGPSGICLSYLLSGYTPYVKPDAVHPHPLLQRKLSEAPGVSILDQDLDYLSEGLEGRCQSPVALLFDALLRPDTDFGGNTESVLTWKLQKERAIPHVVLGRNLPGGAWHSIEGSMVTLSQGQWMGLPDLEVKDWMRRKRR
;
A
#
# COMPACT_ATOMS: atom_id res chain seq x y z
N MET A 1 -5.38 -14.28 33.54
CA MET A 1 -4.17 -14.79 32.86
C MET A 1 -4.63 -15.37 31.53
N SER A 2 -4.62 -14.56 30.47
CA SER A 2 -5.23 -14.95 29.19
C SER A 2 -4.26 -15.81 28.38
N ASN A 3 -4.79 -16.96 27.96
CA ASN A 3 -4.09 -17.98 27.21
C ASN A 3 -3.89 -17.47 25.77
N TRP A 4 -2.70 -16.96 25.45
CA TRP A 4 -2.29 -16.69 24.07
C TRP A 4 -2.29 -18.03 23.32
N ARG A 5 -3.37 -18.32 22.60
CA ARG A 5 -3.37 -19.38 21.61
C ARG A 5 -2.36 -18.99 20.53
N LYS A 6 -1.18 -19.61 20.61
CA LYS A 6 -0.36 -19.86 19.44
C LYS A 6 -1.22 -20.69 18.50
N ASP A 7 -1.84 -20.02 17.53
CA ASP A 7 -2.20 -20.70 16.30
C ASP A 7 -0.85 -21.02 15.63
N HIS A 8 -0.31 -22.15 16.05
CA HIS A 8 0.82 -22.80 15.43
C HIS A 8 0.53 -22.82 13.94
N LEU A 9 1.41 -22.20 13.16
CA LEU A 9 1.57 -22.44 11.74
C LEU A 9 1.34 -23.94 11.52
N GLY A 10 0.19 -24.27 10.94
CA GLY A 10 -0.14 -25.62 10.54
C GLY A 10 0.82 -25.99 9.42
N ALA A 11 2.01 -26.44 9.78
CA ALA A 11 2.95 -27.07 8.88
C ALA A 11 2.41 -28.47 8.60
N SER A 12 1.42 -28.57 7.71
CA SER A 12 0.96 -29.85 7.17
C SER A 12 1.12 -29.96 5.65
N SER A 13 1.86 -29.05 5.01
CA SER A 13 2.39 -29.27 3.67
C SER A 13 3.90 -29.09 3.68
N SER A 14 4.63 -30.04 3.10
CA SER A 14 6.08 -29.94 2.89
C SER A 14 6.43 -29.02 1.72
N GLU A 15 5.50 -28.16 1.29
CA GLU A 15 5.73 -27.27 0.16
C GLU A 15 6.54 -26.05 0.63
N PRO A 16 7.62 -25.70 -0.09
CA PRO A 16 8.38 -24.51 0.23
C PRO A 16 7.50 -23.25 0.07
N LEU A 17 7.73 -22.27 0.93
CA LEU A 17 7.12 -20.95 0.77
C LEU A 17 7.53 -20.36 -0.58
N LYS A 18 6.57 -19.77 -1.28
CA LYS A 18 6.80 -19.23 -2.63
C LYS A 18 7.65 -17.96 -2.61
N VAL A 19 7.52 -17.15 -1.55
CA VAL A 19 8.19 -15.86 -1.44
C VAL A 19 8.77 -15.65 -0.04
N ILE A 20 10.00 -15.16 0.01
CA ILE A 20 10.65 -14.66 1.23
C ILE A 20 10.94 -13.17 1.01
N ILE A 21 10.39 -12.31 1.87
CA ILE A 21 10.65 -10.87 1.86
C ILE A 21 11.77 -10.59 2.87
N ILE A 22 12.88 -10.02 2.41
CA ILE A 22 14.00 -9.61 3.26
C ILE A 22 13.88 -8.12 3.55
N GLY A 23 13.57 -7.79 4.80
CA GLY A 23 13.31 -6.45 5.30
C GLY A 23 11.85 -6.27 5.71
N ASN A 24 11.60 -6.04 7.00
CA ASN A 24 10.26 -5.76 7.55
C ASN A 24 9.98 -4.27 7.75
N GLY A 25 10.63 -3.43 6.94
CA GLY A 25 10.33 -2.01 6.84
C GLY A 25 9.05 -1.71 6.05
N PRO A 26 8.76 -0.43 5.77
CA PRO A 26 7.51 0.00 5.13
C PRO A 26 7.25 -0.70 3.79
N SER A 27 8.26 -0.76 2.93
CA SER A 27 8.16 -1.45 1.64
C SER A 27 7.86 -2.94 1.79
N GLY A 28 8.48 -3.61 2.77
CA GLY A 28 8.28 -5.04 3.01
C GLY A 28 6.90 -5.38 3.55
N ILE A 29 6.37 -4.55 4.47
CA ILE A 29 5.01 -4.73 4.98
C ILE A 29 3.94 -4.35 3.94
N CYS A 30 4.20 -3.34 3.08
CA CYS A 30 3.33 -3.04 1.93
C CYS A 30 3.27 -4.21 0.94
N LEU A 31 4.42 -4.79 0.59
CA LEU A 31 4.47 -5.96 -0.29
C LEU A 31 3.77 -7.15 0.35
N SER A 32 3.98 -7.39 1.64
CA SER A 32 3.29 -8.44 2.39
C SER A 32 1.77 -8.27 2.38
N TYR A 33 1.27 -7.04 2.49
CA TYR A 33 -0.16 -6.74 2.38
C TYR A 33 -0.71 -7.17 1.01
N LEU A 34 -0.03 -6.78 -0.07
CA LEU A 34 -0.39 -7.19 -1.42
C LEU A 34 -0.39 -8.72 -1.59
N LEU A 35 0.71 -9.38 -1.18
CA LEU A 35 0.86 -10.84 -1.29
C LEU A 35 -0.11 -11.60 -0.37
N SER A 36 -0.67 -10.96 0.65
CA SER A 36 -1.73 -11.54 1.49
C SER A 36 -3.10 -11.58 0.79
N GLY A 37 -3.19 -11.09 -0.46
CA GLY A 37 -4.38 -11.09 -1.29
C GLY A 37 -5.14 -9.77 -1.32
N TYR A 38 -4.63 -8.71 -0.67
CA TYR A 38 -5.24 -7.38 -0.76
C TYR A 38 -4.92 -6.75 -2.10
N THR A 39 -5.95 -6.60 -2.93
CA THR A 39 -5.81 -6.17 -4.32
C THR A 39 -6.40 -4.77 -4.51
N PRO A 40 -5.70 -3.84 -5.18
CA PRO A 40 -6.14 -2.46 -5.34
C PRO A 40 -7.17 -2.32 -6.47
N TYR A 41 -8.24 -1.61 -6.18
CA TYR A 41 -9.30 -1.23 -7.11
C TYR A 41 -9.52 0.28 -7.04
N VAL A 42 -10.06 0.88 -8.11
CA VAL A 42 -10.63 2.21 -8.00
C VAL A 42 -11.82 2.16 -7.03
N LYS A 43 -11.82 3.07 -6.06
CA LYS A 43 -12.91 3.23 -5.08
C LYS A 43 -14.18 3.65 -5.82
N PRO A 44 -15.36 3.10 -5.47
CA PRO A 44 -16.62 3.59 -5.99
C PRO A 44 -16.74 5.10 -5.77
N ASP A 45 -17.24 5.82 -6.78
CA ASP A 45 -17.48 7.27 -6.74
C ASP A 45 -16.22 8.15 -6.59
N ALA A 46 -15.02 7.57 -6.55
CA ALA A 46 -13.79 8.35 -6.56
C ALA A 46 -13.57 8.97 -7.95
N VAL A 47 -13.28 10.28 -7.95
CA VAL A 47 -12.93 11.03 -9.15
C VAL A 47 -11.50 11.50 -9.01
N HIS A 48 -10.64 11.03 -9.89
CA HIS A 48 -9.25 11.47 -9.96
C HIS A 48 -9.18 12.90 -10.54
N PRO A 49 -8.40 13.82 -9.94
CA PRO A 49 -8.33 15.21 -10.37
C PRO A 49 -7.67 15.38 -11.75
N HIS A 50 -6.77 14.48 -12.15
CA HIS A 50 -6.18 14.47 -13.49
C HIS A 50 -7.17 13.91 -14.52
N PRO A 51 -7.71 14.71 -15.48
CA PRO A 51 -8.81 14.29 -16.34
C PRO A 51 -8.46 13.13 -17.29
N LEU A 52 -7.23 13.09 -17.82
CA LEU A 52 -6.79 11.99 -18.69
C LEU A 52 -6.71 10.67 -17.92
N LEU A 53 -6.03 10.65 -16.77
CA LEU A 53 -5.98 9.45 -15.92
C LEU A 53 -7.39 9.03 -15.47
N GLN A 54 -8.26 9.98 -15.08
CA GLN A 54 -9.65 9.66 -14.76
C GLN A 54 -10.37 8.96 -15.91
N ARG A 55 -10.20 9.45 -17.14
CA ARG A 55 -10.78 8.82 -18.33
C ARG A 55 -10.27 7.39 -18.49
N LYS A 56 -8.95 7.18 -18.43
CA LYS A 56 -8.32 5.85 -18.56
C LYS A 56 -8.84 4.87 -17.51
N LEU A 57 -8.90 5.29 -16.25
CA LEU A 57 -9.44 4.48 -15.15
C LEU A 57 -10.92 4.10 -15.34
N SER A 58 -11.69 4.94 -16.05
CA SER A 58 -13.12 4.72 -16.31
C SER A 58 -13.36 3.72 -17.45
N GLU A 59 -12.33 3.32 -18.21
CA GLU A 59 -12.47 2.38 -19.33
C GLU A 59 -12.65 0.93 -18.86
N ALA A 60 -12.12 0.57 -17.69
CA ALA A 60 -12.19 -0.77 -17.11
C ALA A 60 -12.70 -0.75 -15.66
N PRO A 61 -13.94 -0.27 -15.40
CA PRO A 61 -14.47 -0.18 -14.05
C PRO A 61 -14.62 -1.58 -13.44
N GLY A 62 -14.26 -1.72 -12.16
CA GLY A 62 -14.36 -2.98 -11.43
C GLY A 62 -13.23 -3.98 -11.72
N VAL A 63 -12.30 -3.68 -12.62
CA VAL A 63 -11.06 -4.46 -12.81
C VAL A 63 -10.01 -3.96 -11.81
N SER A 64 -9.22 -4.88 -11.25
CA SER A 64 -8.10 -4.52 -10.37
C SER A 64 -7.10 -3.66 -11.13
N ILE A 65 -6.48 -2.68 -10.46
CA ILE A 65 -5.40 -1.90 -11.08
C ILE A 65 -4.27 -2.82 -11.56
N LEU A 66 -3.99 -3.90 -10.83
CA LEU A 66 -2.92 -4.85 -11.18
C LEU A 66 -3.23 -5.72 -12.41
N ASP A 67 -4.50 -5.82 -12.78
CA ASP A 67 -4.94 -6.61 -13.94
C ASP A 67 -5.23 -5.72 -15.17
N GLN A 68 -4.93 -4.42 -15.08
CA GLN A 68 -5.04 -3.47 -16.18
C GLN A 68 -3.68 -3.22 -16.82
N ASP A 69 -3.68 -2.53 -17.96
CA ASP A 69 -2.45 -2.11 -18.64
C ASP A 69 -1.78 -0.97 -17.85
N LEU A 70 -0.78 -1.32 -17.04
CA LEU A 70 -0.07 -0.37 -16.20
C LEU A 70 0.73 0.63 -17.01
N ASP A 71 1.27 0.25 -18.17
CA ASP A 71 2.02 1.16 -19.02
C ASP A 71 1.07 2.21 -19.58
N TYR A 72 -0.06 1.78 -20.14
CA TYR A 72 -1.11 2.68 -20.62
C TYR A 72 -1.63 3.62 -19.51
N LEU A 73 -1.92 3.09 -18.32
CA LEU A 73 -2.37 3.92 -17.19
C LEU A 73 -1.31 4.93 -16.74
N SER A 74 -0.02 4.61 -16.89
CA SER A 74 1.09 5.46 -16.45
C SER A 74 1.53 6.50 -17.48
N GLU A 75 1.13 6.38 -18.74
CA GLU A 75 1.51 7.32 -19.79
C GLU A 75 1.15 8.78 -19.45
N GLY A 76 2.15 9.67 -19.60
CA GLY A 76 2.00 11.10 -19.36
C GLY A 76 1.98 11.50 -17.89
N LEU A 77 2.17 10.55 -16.96
CA LEU A 77 2.42 10.88 -15.56
C LEU A 77 3.86 11.36 -15.39
N GLU A 78 4.00 12.50 -14.72
CA GLU A 78 5.28 13.10 -14.36
C GLU A 78 5.39 13.15 -12.83
N GLY A 79 6.62 13.08 -12.32
CA GLY A 79 6.84 13.19 -10.88
C GLY A 79 8.27 12.93 -10.46
N ARG A 80 8.44 12.57 -9.19
CA ARG A 80 9.74 12.54 -8.50
C ARG A 80 10.58 11.29 -8.76
N CYS A 81 10.05 10.29 -9.45
CA CYS A 81 10.76 9.05 -9.78
C CYS A 81 10.59 8.67 -11.25
N GLN A 82 11.48 7.83 -11.77
CA GLN A 82 11.46 7.40 -13.17
C GLN A 82 10.67 6.10 -13.41
N SER A 83 10.10 5.50 -12.35
CA SER A 83 9.31 4.27 -12.48
C SER A 83 7.86 4.64 -12.81
N PRO A 84 7.34 4.27 -14.00
CA PRO A 84 5.98 4.61 -14.40
C PRO A 84 4.94 4.06 -13.42
N VAL A 85 5.11 2.81 -12.99
CA VAL A 85 4.23 2.15 -12.01
C VAL A 85 4.27 2.86 -10.66
N ALA A 86 5.44 3.31 -10.20
CA ALA A 86 5.51 4.06 -8.94
C ALA A 86 4.80 5.42 -9.06
N LEU A 87 4.98 6.13 -10.17
CA LEU A 87 4.25 7.39 -10.45
C LEU A 87 2.74 7.17 -10.49
N LEU A 88 2.28 6.09 -11.13
CA LEU A 88 0.87 5.73 -11.16
C LEU A 88 0.34 5.46 -9.75
N PHE A 89 1.03 4.65 -8.96
CA PHE A 89 0.59 4.38 -7.58
C PHE A 89 0.63 5.62 -6.70
N ASP A 90 1.60 6.52 -6.88
CA ASP A 90 1.64 7.81 -6.17
C ASP A 90 0.44 8.68 -6.57
N ALA A 91 0.13 8.79 -7.86
CA ALA A 91 -1.03 9.53 -8.37
C ALA A 91 -2.36 8.91 -7.86
N LEU A 92 -2.47 7.59 -7.75
CA LEU A 92 -3.70 6.94 -7.30
C LEU A 92 -3.86 6.94 -5.77
N LEU A 93 -2.77 6.76 -5.02
CA LEU A 93 -2.80 6.80 -3.57
C LEU A 93 -2.96 8.23 -3.05
N ARG A 94 -2.37 9.21 -3.74
CA ARG A 94 -2.34 10.61 -3.30
C ARG A 94 -2.32 11.59 -4.48
N PRO A 95 -3.46 11.81 -5.14
CA PRO A 95 -3.53 12.51 -6.42
C PRO A 95 -2.94 13.93 -6.50
N ASP A 96 -2.89 14.65 -5.38
CA ASP A 96 -2.49 16.06 -5.32
C ASP A 96 -1.32 16.31 -4.37
N THR A 97 -0.59 15.25 -3.97
CA THR A 97 0.48 15.36 -2.97
C THR A 97 1.59 16.30 -3.39
N ASP A 98 2.02 16.27 -4.65
CA ASP A 98 3.10 17.14 -5.12
C ASP A 98 2.67 18.61 -5.22
N PHE A 99 1.36 18.89 -5.21
CA PHE A 99 0.78 20.24 -5.17
C PHE A 99 0.42 20.69 -3.74
N GLY A 100 0.80 19.91 -2.72
CA GLY A 100 0.50 20.20 -1.32
C GLY A 100 -0.96 20.01 -0.96
N GLY A 101 -1.74 19.33 -1.80
CA GLY A 101 -3.12 19.00 -1.53
C GLY A 101 -3.29 17.83 -0.55
N ASN A 102 -4.56 17.49 -0.30
CA ASN A 102 -4.96 16.47 0.67
C ASN A 102 -6.16 15.66 0.15
N THR A 103 -6.19 15.43 -1.16
CA THR A 103 -7.19 14.59 -1.81
C THR A 103 -7.04 13.16 -1.30
N GLU A 104 -8.16 12.53 -0.98
CA GLU A 104 -8.16 11.15 -0.52
C GLU A 104 -7.69 10.20 -1.63
N SER A 105 -7.20 9.03 -1.23
CA SER A 105 -6.86 8.00 -2.20
C SER A 105 -8.07 7.64 -3.06
N VAL A 106 -7.83 7.50 -4.36
CA VAL A 106 -8.82 6.96 -5.31
C VAL A 106 -8.83 5.43 -5.29
N LEU A 107 -7.98 4.79 -4.49
CA LEU A 107 -7.92 3.34 -4.34
C LEU A 107 -8.73 2.85 -3.15
N THR A 108 -9.20 1.61 -3.27
CA THR A 108 -9.67 0.77 -2.18
C THR A 108 -9.03 -0.61 -2.33
N TRP A 109 -8.83 -1.30 -1.21
CA TRP A 109 -8.16 -2.59 -1.19
C TRP A 109 -9.14 -3.69 -0.82
N LYS A 110 -9.27 -4.70 -1.68
CA LYS A 110 -10.19 -5.82 -1.48
C LYS A 110 -9.40 -7.10 -1.20
N LEU A 111 -9.75 -7.80 -0.13
CA LEU A 111 -9.14 -9.09 0.19
C LEU A 111 -9.67 -10.18 -0.75
N GLN A 112 -8.77 -10.78 -1.52
CA GLN A 112 -9.02 -11.90 -2.43
C GLN A 112 -8.10 -13.06 -2.04
N LYS A 113 -8.64 -14.03 -1.30
CA LYS A 113 -7.86 -15.14 -0.73
C LYS A 113 -7.23 -16.03 -1.81
N GLU A 114 -7.91 -16.14 -2.95
CA GLU A 114 -7.46 -16.84 -4.15
C GLU A 114 -6.20 -16.23 -4.78
N ARG A 115 -5.92 -14.95 -4.50
CA ARG A 115 -4.69 -14.26 -4.94
C ARG A 115 -3.59 -14.29 -3.89
N ALA A 116 -3.86 -14.83 -2.69
CA ALA A 116 -2.86 -14.87 -1.63
C ALA A 116 -1.70 -15.79 -2.04
N ILE A 117 -0.48 -15.27 -1.93
CA ILE A 117 0.76 -16.00 -2.16
C ILE A 117 1.37 -16.29 -0.79
N PRO A 118 1.54 -17.57 -0.39
CA PRO A 118 2.20 -17.92 0.85
C PRO A 118 3.61 -17.33 0.92
N HIS A 119 3.84 -16.49 1.93
CA HIS A 119 5.09 -15.76 2.08
C HIS A 119 5.46 -15.56 3.55
N VAL A 120 6.74 -15.24 3.79
CA VAL A 120 7.26 -14.85 5.09
C VAL A 120 8.04 -13.55 4.97
N VAL A 121 7.89 -12.67 5.97
CA VAL A 121 8.66 -11.42 6.07
C VAL A 121 9.72 -11.59 7.15
N LEU A 122 10.97 -11.44 6.77
CA LEU A 122 12.11 -11.51 7.68
C LEU A 122 12.66 -10.10 7.92
N GLY A 123 12.93 -9.77 9.17
CA GLY A 123 13.56 -8.51 9.54
C GLY A 123 14.22 -8.63 10.90
N ARG A 124 15.21 -7.76 11.14
CA ARG A 124 15.98 -7.77 12.40
C ARG A 124 15.22 -7.15 13.58
N ASN A 125 14.33 -6.21 13.29
CA ASN A 125 13.66 -5.36 14.29
C ASN A 125 12.14 -5.56 14.26
N LEU A 126 11.38 -4.72 14.96
CA LEU A 126 9.92 -4.70 14.90
C LEU A 126 9.40 -4.33 13.49
N PRO A 127 8.20 -4.81 13.08
CA PRO A 127 7.57 -4.41 11.83
C PRO A 127 7.44 -2.89 11.71
N GLY A 128 7.76 -2.35 10.53
CA GLY A 128 7.91 -0.91 10.29
C GLY A 128 9.37 -0.48 10.16
N GLY A 129 10.33 -1.31 10.60
CA GLY A 129 11.76 -1.13 10.36
C GLY A 129 12.26 0.26 10.75
N ALA A 130 12.71 1.05 9.76
CA ALA A 130 13.24 2.40 9.96
C ALA A 130 12.29 3.37 10.67
N TRP A 131 10.98 3.13 10.65
CA TRP A 131 10.02 3.95 11.40
C TRP A 131 10.25 3.91 12.91
N HIS A 132 10.80 2.83 13.46
CA HIS A 132 11.16 2.75 14.88
C HIS A 132 12.38 3.60 15.26
N SER A 133 13.14 4.05 14.27
CA SER A 133 14.30 4.92 14.46
C SER A 133 13.95 6.41 14.33
N ILE A 134 12.69 6.74 14.01
CA ILE A 134 12.22 8.13 13.91
C ILE A 134 11.72 8.56 15.29
N GLU A 135 12.47 9.43 15.96
CA GLU A 135 12.06 10.01 17.24
C GLU A 135 10.83 10.92 17.04
N GLY A 136 9.92 10.95 18.02
CA GLY A 136 8.70 11.78 17.93
C GLY A 136 8.98 13.30 17.91
N SER A 137 10.18 13.71 18.32
CA SER A 137 10.71 15.08 18.26
C SER A 137 11.30 15.44 16.89
N MET A 138 11.51 14.46 16.01
CA MET A 138 12.13 14.68 14.71
C MET A 138 11.19 15.46 13.80
N VAL A 139 11.64 16.63 13.35
CA VAL A 139 10.92 17.44 12.36
C VAL A 139 11.37 17.01 10.97
N THR A 140 10.43 16.53 10.16
CA THR A 140 10.70 16.15 8.77
C THR A 140 10.25 17.27 7.83
N LEU A 141 11.01 17.50 6.75
CA LEU A 141 10.56 18.39 5.66
C LEU A 141 9.44 17.75 4.83
N SER A 142 9.31 16.42 4.87
CA SER A 142 8.23 15.67 4.22
C SER A 142 6.92 15.78 4.99
N GLN A 143 5.79 15.72 4.28
CA GLN A 143 4.50 15.66 4.94
C GLN A 143 4.29 14.28 5.60
N GLY A 144 3.93 14.26 6.88
CA GLY A 144 3.72 13.01 7.63
C GLY A 144 2.67 12.08 7.02
N GLN A 145 1.76 12.62 6.20
CA GLN A 145 0.80 11.82 5.44
C GLN A 145 1.49 10.75 4.58
N TRP A 146 2.70 11.01 4.06
CA TRP A 146 3.48 10.11 3.20
C TRP A 146 3.87 8.78 3.85
N MET A 147 3.78 8.68 5.18
CA MET A 147 4.07 7.44 5.91
C MET A 147 2.88 6.45 5.95
N GLY A 148 1.79 6.76 5.24
CA GLY A 148 0.60 5.89 5.17
C GLY A 148 0.87 4.56 4.49
N LEU A 149 0.23 3.51 5.00
CA LEU A 149 0.20 2.20 4.36
C LEU A 149 -1.04 2.08 3.46
N PRO A 150 -1.06 1.13 2.51
CA PRO A 150 -2.27 0.71 1.84
C PRO A 150 -3.43 0.52 2.82
N ASP A 151 -4.55 1.20 2.58
CA ASP A 151 -5.76 1.14 3.41
C ASP A 151 -5.60 1.58 4.88
N LEU A 152 -4.48 2.22 5.22
CA LEU A 152 -4.21 2.72 6.57
C LEU A 152 -3.50 4.08 6.53
N GLU A 153 -4.30 5.14 6.57
CA GLU A 153 -3.79 6.49 6.61
C GLU A 153 -3.23 6.85 8.00
N VAL A 154 -2.10 7.57 8.00
CA VAL A 154 -1.44 8.03 9.25
C VAL A 154 -2.38 8.92 10.06
N LYS A 155 -3.17 9.78 9.39
CA LYS A 155 -4.12 10.70 10.04
C LYS A 155 -5.15 9.92 10.86
N ASP A 156 -5.62 8.79 10.35
CA ASP A 156 -6.62 7.94 11.00
C ASP A 156 -6.01 7.19 12.17
N TRP A 157 -4.80 6.65 11.97
CA TRP A 157 -4.06 5.98 13.03
C TRP A 157 -3.76 6.93 14.21
N MET A 158 -3.30 8.16 13.93
CA MET A 158 -3.03 9.19 14.93
C MET A 158 -4.28 9.58 15.72
N ARG A 159 -5.44 9.72 15.04
CA ARG A 159 -6.72 9.99 15.70
C ARG A 159 -7.11 8.90 16.69
N ARG A 160 -6.83 7.63 16.39
CA ARG A 160 -7.11 6.49 17.27
C ARG A 160 -6.16 6.43 18.48
N LYS A 161 -4.92 6.90 18.33
CA LYS A 161 -3.88 6.90 19.38
C LYS A 161 -3.94 8.07 20.37
N ARG A 162 -4.66 9.15 20.03
CA ARG A 162 -4.88 10.31 20.92
C ARG A 162 -6.01 10.08 21.95
N ARG A 163 -6.46 8.84 22.16
CA ARG A 163 -7.42 8.44 23.19
C ARG A 163 -6.73 7.67 24.30
#